data_AF-A0A3N5EQT2-F1
#
_entry.id   AF-A0A3N5EQT2-F1
#
_cell.length_a   1.000
_cell.length_b   1.000
_cell.length_c   1.000
_cell.angle_alpha   90.00
_cell.angle_beta   90.00
_cell.angle_gamma   90.00
#
_symmetry.space_group_name_H-M   'P 1'
#
loop_
_entity.id
_entity.type
_entity.pdbx_description
1 polymer ?
#
loop_
_entity_poly.entity_id
_entity_poly.type
_entity_poly.pdbx_seq_one_letter_code
_entity_poly.pdbx_strand_id
1 'polypeptide(L)'
;MSTFTADGRKLATGGGFESGSVKSLLRKALAEFKPETVSAIVPPRDEASLAGLNRLPEGGLVLYVTWKLIGDIDAQGNATTGNGRYDKVFQQSIGSDRLWVRKDEADALASGTLAESLKKRMLRHHVQYVMGKEAQSLDLAIRAGRIEGSVPLGLRNADALGFVEAKGGRVTRFELLLKGWGRRVEDHGFSACLSVVPKDAPAPAALFFELADPAEG
;
A
#
# COMPACT_ATOMS: atom_id res chain seq x y z
N MET A 1 18.86 -0.03 -0.50
CA MET A 1 19.22 -1.46 -0.38
C MET A 1 20.31 -1.61 0.65
N SER A 2 20.19 -2.60 1.52
CA SER A 2 21.23 -2.93 2.50
C SER A 2 21.54 -4.41 2.36
N THR A 3 22.81 -4.77 2.46
CA THR A 3 23.27 -6.16 2.45
C THR A 3 24.01 -6.46 3.74
N PHE A 4 23.79 -7.65 4.29
CA PHE A 4 24.32 -8.08 5.58
C PHE A 4 25.01 -9.44 5.42
N THR A 5 25.97 -9.72 6.29
CA THR A 5 26.53 -11.07 6.48
C THR A 5 25.52 -11.99 7.17
N ALA A 6 25.83 -13.29 7.21
CA ALA A 6 24.96 -14.29 7.82
C ALA A 6 24.87 -14.16 9.36
N ASP A 7 25.84 -13.55 10.02
CA ASP A 7 25.82 -13.14 11.44
C ASP A 7 25.20 -11.74 11.67
N GLY A 8 24.64 -11.11 10.62
CA GLY A 8 23.90 -9.85 10.73
C GLY A 8 24.74 -8.58 10.70
N ARG A 9 26.06 -8.65 10.47
CA ARG A 9 26.89 -7.45 10.26
C ARG A 9 26.57 -6.81 8.91
N LYS A 10 26.45 -5.48 8.89
CA LYS A 10 26.18 -4.72 7.66
C LYS A 10 27.41 -4.78 6.74
N LEU A 11 27.24 -5.37 5.56
CA LEU A 11 28.27 -5.43 4.50
C LEU A 11 28.29 -4.18 3.64
N ALA A 12 27.10 -3.68 3.30
CA ALA A 12 26.97 -2.51 2.46
C ALA A 12 25.60 -1.86 2.65
N THR A 13 25.55 -0.55 2.43
CA THR A 13 24.30 0.20 2.32
C THR A 13 24.41 1.13 1.12
N GLY A 14 23.34 1.19 0.34
CA GLY A 14 23.27 2.04 -0.84
C GLY A 14 21.90 1.95 -1.51
N GLY A 15 21.42 3.08 -2.03
CA GLY A 15 20.25 3.15 -2.89
C GLY A 15 20.70 3.48 -4.30
N GLY A 16 20.37 2.63 -5.26
CA GLY A 16 20.63 2.91 -6.66
C GLY A 16 19.64 2.17 -7.53
N PHE A 17 18.92 2.91 -8.38
CA PHE A 17 18.15 2.36 -9.49
C PHE A 17 19.06 1.80 -10.61
N GLU A 18 20.37 2.01 -10.50
CA GLU A 18 21.36 1.62 -11.50
C GLU A 18 22.11 0.36 -11.11
N SER A 19 22.10 -0.62 -12.01
CA SER A 19 22.83 -1.87 -11.84
C SER A 19 24.34 -1.68 -11.67
N GLY A 20 24.93 -0.64 -12.25
CA GLY A 20 26.38 -0.33 -12.13
C GLY A 20 26.78 -0.01 -10.70
N SER A 21 26.08 0.92 -10.06
CA SER A 21 26.31 1.33 -8.67
C SER A 21 26.09 0.17 -7.69
N VAL A 22 25.04 -0.64 -7.91
CA VAL A 22 24.79 -1.86 -7.13
C VAL A 22 25.91 -2.89 -7.30
N LYS A 23 26.34 -3.15 -8.54
CA LYS A 23 27.44 -4.09 -8.82
C LYS A 23 28.75 -3.63 -8.18
N SER A 24 29.06 -2.33 -8.24
CA SER A 24 30.26 -1.78 -7.61
C SER A 24 30.22 -1.93 -6.09
N LEU A 25 29.07 -1.64 -5.47
CA LEU A 25 28.86 -1.82 -4.03
C LEU A 25 29.07 -3.29 -3.62
N LEU A 26 28.45 -4.23 -4.34
CA LEU A 26 28.58 -5.66 -4.08
C LEU A 26 30.01 -6.16 -4.27
N ARG A 27 30.72 -5.71 -5.33
CA ARG A 27 32.13 -6.07 -5.54
C ARG A 27 33.02 -5.61 -4.41
N LYS A 28 32.84 -4.37 -3.94
CA LYS A 28 33.59 -3.85 -2.78
C LYS A 28 33.31 -4.67 -1.52
N ALA A 29 32.03 -4.92 -1.24
CA ALA A 29 31.63 -5.72 -0.09
C ALA A 29 32.21 -7.15 -0.15
N LEU A 30 32.20 -7.78 -1.33
CA LEU A 30 32.78 -9.11 -1.53
C LEU A 30 34.30 -9.14 -1.35
N ALA A 31 35.02 -8.08 -1.75
CA ALA A 31 36.46 -8.00 -1.56
C ALA A 31 36.86 -7.90 -0.07
N GLU A 32 36.01 -7.27 0.75
CA GLU A 32 36.21 -7.11 2.19
C GLU A 32 35.60 -8.27 3.01
N PHE A 33 34.74 -9.08 2.39
CA PHE A 33 34.02 -10.16 3.06
C PHE A 33 34.96 -11.32 3.41
N LYS A 34 34.98 -11.68 4.70
CA LYS A 34 35.64 -12.88 5.20
C LYS A 34 34.57 -13.86 5.65
N PRO A 35 34.43 -15.02 5.00
CA PRO A 35 33.42 -16.00 5.39
C PRO A 35 33.73 -16.55 6.77
N GLU A 36 32.72 -16.60 7.62
CA GLU A 36 32.78 -17.20 8.94
C GLU A 36 31.73 -18.32 9.01
N THR A 37 32.05 -19.41 9.71
CA THR A 37 31.07 -20.46 9.99
C THR A 37 30.09 -19.93 11.02
N VAL A 38 28.86 -19.68 10.59
CA VAL A 38 27.76 -19.30 11.47
C VAL A 38 26.82 -20.47 11.67
N SER A 39 26.24 -20.58 12.86
CA SER A 39 25.15 -21.51 13.10
C SER A 39 23.99 -21.21 12.15
N ALA A 40 23.34 -22.24 11.63
CA ALA A 40 22.14 -22.06 10.82
C ALA A 40 21.08 -21.29 11.62
N ILE A 41 20.51 -20.24 11.02
CA ILE A 41 19.34 -19.58 11.57
C ILE A 41 18.20 -20.58 11.48
N VAL A 42 17.84 -21.18 12.61
CA VAL A 42 16.65 -22.00 12.73
C VAL A 42 15.48 -21.03 12.90
N PRO A 43 14.52 -20.97 11.96
CA PRO A 43 13.36 -20.11 12.14
C PRO A 43 12.65 -20.52 13.45
N PRO A 44 12.22 -19.55 14.26
CA PRO A 44 11.56 -19.86 15.52
C PRO A 44 10.34 -20.76 15.29
N ARG A 45 10.27 -21.88 16.01
CA ARG A 45 9.18 -22.87 15.89
C ARG A 45 8.19 -22.81 17.06
N ASP A 46 8.49 -22.08 18.13
CA ASP A 46 7.59 -21.94 19.27
C ASP A 46 6.62 -20.76 19.12
N GLU A 47 5.44 -20.89 19.72
CA GLU A 47 4.38 -19.87 19.68
C GLU A 47 4.83 -18.52 20.24
N ALA A 48 5.70 -18.51 21.26
CA ALA A 48 6.20 -17.28 21.87
C ALA A 48 7.01 -16.43 20.88
N SER A 49 7.77 -17.09 20.00
CA SER A 49 8.56 -16.45 18.97
C SER A 49 7.76 -16.10 17.71
N LEU A 50 6.62 -16.76 17.49
CA LEU A 50 5.65 -16.41 16.44
C LEU A 50 4.63 -15.35 16.89
N ALA A 51 4.54 -15.05 18.19
CA ALA A 51 3.59 -14.08 18.77
C ALA A 51 3.81 -12.64 18.25
N GLY A 52 4.98 -12.34 17.69
CA GLY A 52 5.29 -11.07 17.03
C GLY A 52 5.00 -11.03 15.52
N LEU A 53 4.57 -12.15 14.92
CA LEU A 53 4.16 -12.18 13.52
C LEU A 53 2.67 -11.84 13.41
N ASN A 54 2.34 -10.88 12.54
CA ASN A 54 0.95 -10.53 12.24
C ASN A 54 0.24 -11.72 11.60
N ARG A 55 -0.58 -12.45 12.37
CA ARG A 55 -1.47 -13.52 11.89
C ARG A 55 -2.82 -12.94 11.48
N LEU A 56 -3.43 -13.47 10.42
CA LEU A 56 -4.79 -13.11 10.02
C LEU A 56 -5.70 -13.22 11.25
N PRO A 57 -6.38 -12.14 11.69
CA PRO A 57 -7.33 -12.24 12.78
C PRO A 57 -8.41 -13.22 12.37
N GLU A 58 -8.74 -14.16 13.25
CA GLU A 58 -9.74 -15.19 12.99
C GLU A 58 -11.07 -14.55 12.55
N GLY A 59 -11.60 -15.01 11.41
CA GLY A 59 -12.82 -14.47 10.80
C GLY A 59 -12.70 -13.05 10.23
N GLY A 60 -11.50 -12.48 10.20
CA GLY A 60 -11.18 -11.28 9.44
C GLY A 60 -10.91 -11.58 7.97
N LEU A 61 -10.58 -10.53 7.21
CA LEU A 61 -10.17 -10.63 5.81
C LEU A 61 -9.12 -9.58 5.48
N VAL A 62 -8.44 -9.72 4.35
CA VAL A 62 -7.49 -8.72 3.85
C VAL A 62 -8.03 -8.11 2.57
N LEU A 63 -7.93 -6.78 2.48
CA LEU A 63 -8.14 -6.06 1.24
C LEU A 63 -6.77 -5.66 0.67
N TYR A 64 -6.50 -5.98 -0.59
CA TYR A 64 -5.45 -5.32 -1.35
C TYR A 64 -5.86 -3.88 -1.60
N VAL A 65 -4.93 -2.96 -1.36
CA VAL A 65 -5.10 -1.54 -1.60
C VAL A 65 -4.11 -1.15 -2.67
N THR A 66 -4.58 -0.61 -3.79
CA THR A 66 -3.70 -0.17 -4.87
C THR A 66 -4.03 1.25 -5.29
N TRP A 67 -3.03 2.01 -5.74
CA TRP A 67 -3.26 3.34 -6.28
C TRP A 67 -2.41 3.61 -7.52
N LYS A 68 -2.95 4.45 -8.40
CA LYS A 68 -2.33 4.82 -9.66
C LYS A 68 -2.70 6.24 -10.05
N LEU A 69 -1.77 6.96 -10.66
CA LEU A 69 -2.09 8.16 -11.42
C LEU A 69 -2.86 7.80 -12.69
N ILE A 70 -3.84 8.64 -13.03
CA ILE A 70 -4.67 8.48 -14.23
C ILE A 70 -4.17 9.45 -15.28
N GLY A 71 -3.52 8.90 -16.31
CA GLY A 71 -2.96 9.67 -17.42
C GLY A 71 -1.59 10.26 -17.12
N ASP A 72 -1.12 11.08 -18.06
CA ASP A 72 0.17 11.70 -17.95
C ASP A 72 0.11 13.06 -17.22
N ILE A 73 1.12 13.34 -16.40
CA ILE A 73 1.27 14.59 -15.66
C ILE A 73 2.64 15.21 -15.93
N ASP A 74 2.74 16.52 -15.70
CA ASP A 74 4.02 17.22 -15.66
C ASP A 74 4.72 16.92 -14.34
N ALA A 75 5.50 15.83 -14.34
CA ALA A 75 6.17 15.33 -13.16
C ALA A 75 7.20 16.34 -12.62
N GLN A 76 7.18 16.56 -11.30
CA GLN A 76 8.18 17.35 -10.62
C GLN A 76 9.14 16.43 -9.87
N GLY A 77 10.17 16.02 -10.58
CA GLY A 77 11.22 15.14 -10.07
C GLY A 77 11.75 15.53 -8.69
N ASN A 78 12.20 14.54 -7.95
CA ASN A 78 12.69 14.70 -6.57
C ASN A 78 13.78 13.71 -6.23
N ALA A 79 14.31 13.79 -5.01
CA ALA A 79 15.39 12.89 -4.58
C ALA A 79 15.02 11.40 -4.74
N THR A 80 13.78 11.01 -4.47
CA THR A 80 13.27 9.64 -4.65
C THR A 80 13.27 9.23 -6.12
N THR A 81 12.97 10.14 -7.05
CA THR A 81 12.95 9.86 -8.50
C THR A 81 14.25 10.19 -9.22
N GLY A 82 15.35 10.38 -8.47
CA GLY A 82 16.65 10.73 -9.05
C GLY A 82 16.64 12.11 -9.71
N ASN A 83 15.96 13.07 -9.10
CA ASN A 83 15.77 14.44 -9.57
C ASN A 83 15.24 14.50 -11.02
N GLY A 84 14.20 13.71 -11.31
CA GLY A 84 13.56 13.68 -12.63
C GLY A 84 13.94 12.49 -13.50
N ARG A 85 15.09 11.87 -13.22
CA ARG A 85 15.64 10.80 -14.05
C ARG A 85 14.71 9.59 -14.20
N TYR A 86 13.93 9.29 -13.17
CA TYR A 86 13.04 8.13 -13.12
C TYR A 86 11.56 8.51 -13.11
N ASP A 87 11.21 9.76 -13.40
CA ASP A 87 9.83 10.24 -13.28
C ASP A 87 8.84 9.41 -14.09
N LYS A 88 9.19 9.08 -15.35
CA LYS A 88 8.35 8.23 -16.20
C LYS A 88 8.09 6.84 -15.58
N VAL A 89 9.10 6.23 -14.98
CA VAL A 89 8.98 4.91 -14.33
C VAL A 89 8.06 5.01 -13.11
N PHE A 90 8.26 6.04 -12.29
CA PHE A 90 7.44 6.27 -11.11
C PHE A 90 5.99 6.58 -11.50
N GLN A 91 5.76 7.45 -12.48
CA GLN A 91 4.43 7.78 -12.97
C GLN A 91 3.67 6.55 -13.49
N GLN A 92 4.36 5.61 -14.13
CA GLN A 92 3.77 4.36 -14.62
C GLN A 92 3.59 3.30 -13.52
N SER A 93 4.29 3.44 -12.39
CA SER A 93 4.21 2.49 -11.28
C SER A 93 2.83 2.46 -10.63
N ILE A 94 2.56 1.40 -9.88
CA ILE A 94 1.36 1.22 -9.08
C ILE A 94 1.82 1.14 -7.63
N GLY A 95 1.21 1.93 -6.75
CA GLY A 95 1.39 1.76 -5.32
C GLY A 95 0.50 0.65 -4.80
N SER A 96 0.99 -0.07 -3.79
CA SER A 96 0.29 -1.23 -3.24
C SER A 96 0.49 -1.29 -1.72
N ASP A 97 -0.58 -1.64 -1.02
CA ASP A 97 -0.64 -1.84 0.42
C ASP A 97 -1.74 -2.87 0.76
N ARG A 98 -1.94 -3.16 2.05
CA ARG A 98 -2.95 -4.10 2.55
C ARG A 98 -3.73 -3.49 3.72
N LEU A 99 -5.05 -3.66 3.70
CA LEU A 99 -5.92 -3.34 4.82
C LEU A 99 -6.46 -4.61 5.46
N TRP A 100 -6.13 -4.81 6.72
CA TRP A 100 -6.60 -5.93 7.52
C TRP A 100 -7.95 -5.58 8.14
N VAL A 101 -9.00 -6.25 7.71
CA VAL A 101 -10.38 -6.05 8.18
C VAL A 101 -10.63 -7.01 9.33
N ARG A 102 -11.09 -6.47 10.46
CA ARG A 102 -11.39 -7.29 11.64
C ARG A 102 -12.67 -8.10 11.43
N LYS A 103 -12.86 -9.13 12.26
CA LYS A 103 -14.06 -9.96 12.22
C LYS A 103 -15.37 -9.16 12.33
N ASP A 104 -15.47 -8.21 13.25
CA ASP A 104 -16.66 -7.36 13.42
C ASP A 104 -16.95 -6.51 12.17
N GLU A 105 -15.90 -6.02 11.51
CA GLU A 105 -16.00 -5.27 10.26
C GLU A 105 -16.39 -6.17 9.08
N ALA A 106 -15.85 -7.39 9.03
CA ALA A 106 -16.16 -8.39 8.00
C ALA A 106 -17.60 -8.91 8.13
N ASP A 107 -18.07 -9.18 9.35
CA ASP A 107 -19.46 -9.57 9.64
C ASP A 107 -20.43 -8.42 9.26
N ALA A 108 -20.05 -7.16 9.51
CA ALA A 108 -20.82 -6.00 9.05
C ALA A 108 -20.90 -5.93 7.51
N LEU A 109 -19.77 -6.13 6.82
CA LEU A 109 -19.74 -6.18 5.35
C LEU A 109 -20.63 -7.30 4.81
N ALA A 110 -20.57 -8.49 5.40
CA ALA A 110 -21.37 -9.64 5.00
C ALA A 110 -22.88 -9.42 5.20
N SER A 111 -23.25 -8.59 6.18
CA SER A 111 -24.64 -8.14 6.41
C SER A 111 -25.03 -6.89 5.61
N GLY A 112 -24.17 -6.42 4.69
CA GLY A 112 -24.46 -5.31 3.79
C GLY A 112 -24.27 -3.93 4.42
N THR A 113 -23.45 -3.81 5.47
CA THR A 113 -23.15 -2.54 6.13
C THR A 113 -21.65 -2.26 6.14
N LEU A 114 -21.27 -1.01 5.87
CA LEU A 114 -19.87 -0.58 6.00
C LEU A 114 -19.66 0.02 7.39
N ALA A 115 -19.00 -0.73 8.28
CA ALA A 115 -18.78 -0.31 9.65
C ALA A 115 -17.99 1.02 9.73
N GLU A 116 -18.38 1.92 10.64
CA GLU A 116 -17.73 3.22 10.85
C GLU A 116 -16.26 3.08 11.27
N SER A 117 -15.91 2.02 12.01
CA SER A 117 -14.53 1.68 12.36
C SER A 117 -13.68 1.41 11.12
N LEU A 118 -14.22 0.64 10.15
CA LEU A 118 -13.55 0.35 8.89
C LEU A 118 -13.40 1.62 8.05
N LYS A 119 -14.45 2.44 7.92
CA LYS A 119 -14.38 3.73 7.22
C LYS A 119 -13.27 4.63 7.77
N LYS A 120 -13.19 4.78 9.09
CA LYS A 120 -12.15 5.60 9.75
C LYS A 120 -10.74 5.11 9.42
N ARG A 121 -10.52 3.79 9.37
CA ARG A 121 -9.22 3.20 9.05
C ARG A 121 -8.87 3.36 7.57
N MET A 122 -9.81 3.09 6.67
CA MET A 122 -9.65 3.33 5.24
C MET A 122 -9.29 4.80 4.97
N LEU A 123 -10.02 5.72 5.62
CA LEU A 123 -9.77 7.16 5.52
C LEU A 123 -8.37 7.52 5.98
N ARG A 124 -8.02 7.18 7.23
CA ARG A 124 -6.78 7.59 7.88
C ARG A 124 -5.54 7.03 7.21
N HIS A 125 -5.56 5.76 6.81
CA HIS A 125 -4.36 5.05 6.38
C HIS A 125 -4.15 5.01 4.87
N HIS A 126 -5.22 5.06 4.07
CA HIS A 126 -5.09 4.89 2.62
C HIS A 126 -5.64 6.09 1.84
N VAL A 127 -6.85 6.56 2.15
CA VAL A 127 -7.47 7.65 1.40
C VAL A 127 -6.73 8.96 1.63
N GLN A 128 -6.44 9.33 2.88
CA GLN A 128 -5.65 10.53 3.17
C GLN A 128 -4.21 10.42 2.69
N TYR A 129 -3.67 9.20 2.59
CA TYR A 129 -2.34 8.96 2.06
C TYR A 129 -2.29 9.28 0.56
N VAL A 130 -3.26 8.78 -0.21
CA VAL A 130 -3.32 8.98 -1.65
C VAL A 130 -3.85 10.36 -2.02
N MET A 131 -4.96 10.78 -1.43
CA MET A 131 -5.74 11.95 -1.84
C MET A 131 -5.54 13.19 -0.95
N GLY A 132 -4.75 13.06 0.12
CA GLY A 132 -4.39 14.16 1.01
C GLY A 132 -5.30 14.32 2.23
N LYS A 133 -4.85 15.17 3.16
CA LYS A 133 -5.50 15.41 4.47
C LYS A 133 -6.83 16.17 4.39
N GLU A 134 -7.17 16.69 3.22
CA GLU A 134 -8.46 17.31 2.93
C GLU A 134 -9.60 16.29 2.95
N ALA A 135 -9.30 14.99 2.77
CA ALA A 135 -10.25 13.91 2.98
C ALA A 135 -10.60 13.79 4.48
N GLN A 136 -11.79 14.24 4.86
CA GLN A 136 -12.26 14.23 6.26
C GLN A 136 -13.31 13.18 6.57
N SER A 137 -14.00 12.66 5.55
CA SER A 137 -15.04 11.63 5.69
C SER A 137 -14.99 10.63 4.54
N LEU A 138 -15.57 9.45 4.77
CA LEU A 138 -15.92 8.48 3.73
C LEU A 138 -17.43 8.33 3.72
N ASP A 139 -18.09 9.12 2.88
CA ASP A 139 -19.54 9.17 2.79
C ASP A 139 -20.03 8.08 1.84
N LEU A 140 -19.82 6.83 2.27
CA LEU A 140 -20.11 5.60 1.52
C LEU A 140 -21.28 4.84 2.15
N ALA A 141 -22.13 4.29 1.30
CA ALA A 141 -23.22 3.41 1.69
C ALA A 141 -23.27 2.16 0.80
N ILE A 142 -23.74 1.05 1.35
CA ILE A 142 -24.06 -0.16 0.59
C ILE A 142 -25.56 -0.18 0.32
N ARG A 143 -25.94 -0.33 -0.95
CA ARG A 143 -27.33 -0.46 -1.40
C ARG A 143 -27.41 -1.63 -2.36
N ALA A 144 -28.14 -2.68 -2.00
CA ALA A 144 -28.30 -3.89 -2.81
C ALA A 144 -26.97 -4.47 -3.32
N GLY A 145 -25.96 -4.58 -2.43
CA GLY A 145 -24.63 -5.10 -2.76
C GLY A 145 -23.72 -4.13 -3.53
N ARG A 146 -24.19 -2.92 -3.84
CA ARG A 146 -23.39 -1.87 -4.49
C ARG A 146 -22.91 -0.85 -3.47
N ILE A 147 -21.62 -0.52 -3.50
CA ILE A 147 -21.05 0.56 -2.69
C ILE A 147 -21.06 1.83 -3.54
N GLU A 148 -21.66 2.90 -3.02
CA GLU A 148 -21.75 4.19 -3.69
C GLU A 148 -21.50 5.33 -2.70
N GLY A 149 -21.03 6.46 -3.22
CA GLY A 149 -20.85 7.68 -2.46
C GLY A 149 -19.71 8.54 -3.00
N SER A 150 -19.12 9.33 -2.12
CA SER A 150 -18.00 10.19 -2.46
C SER A 150 -17.10 10.45 -1.25
N VAL A 151 -15.89 10.93 -1.54
CA VAL A 151 -14.97 11.45 -0.54
C VAL A 151 -14.82 12.96 -0.76
N PRO A 152 -15.24 13.82 0.18
CA PRO A 152 -15.00 15.24 0.10
C PRO A 152 -13.50 15.55 0.18
N LEU A 153 -12.98 16.34 -0.76
CA LEU A 153 -11.59 16.79 -0.89
C LEU A 153 -11.53 18.33 -0.99
N GLY A 154 -12.07 19.01 0.02
CA GLY A 154 -12.20 20.48 0.01
C GLY A 154 -13.23 20.96 -1.02
N LEU A 155 -12.79 21.63 -2.08
CA LEU A 155 -13.65 22.13 -3.16
C LEU A 155 -13.99 21.07 -4.22
N ARG A 156 -13.49 19.84 -4.07
CA ARG A 156 -13.63 18.74 -5.03
C ARG A 156 -14.14 17.50 -4.30
N ASN A 157 -14.61 16.52 -5.06
CA ASN A 157 -14.94 15.19 -4.55
C ASN A 157 -14.11 14.13 -5.30
N ALA A 158 -13.85 13.02 -4.62
CA ALA A 158 -13.55 11.76 -5.29
C ALA A 158 -14.81 10.91 -5.37
N ASP A 159 -15.12 10.42 -6.56
CA ASP A 159 -16.27 9.56 -6.79
C ASP A 159 -15.96 8.13 -6.34
N ALA A 160 -16.92 7.49 -5.68
CA ALA A 160 -16.78 6.14 -5.17
C ALA A 160 -17.76 5.18 -5.85
N LEU A 161 -17.25 4.05 -6.33
CA LEU A 161 -18.05 2.97 -6.88
C LEU A 161 -17.45 1.62 -6.50
N GLY A 162 -18.30 0.70 -6.04
CA GLY A 162 -17.85 -0.62 -5.63
C GLY A 162 -18.97 -1.64 -5.53
N PHE A 163 -18.58 -2.85 -5.11
CA PHE A 163 -19.46 -3.99 -4.91
C PHE A 163 -19.05 -4.78 -3.68
N VAL A 164 -20.03 -5.36 -3.02
CA VAL A 164 -19.85 -6.33 -1.95
C VAL A 164 -20.82 -7.50 -2.16
N GLU A 165 -20.29 -8.72 -2.13
CA GLU A 165 -21.09 -9.94 -2.21
C GLU A 165 -20.76 -10.84 -1.03
N ALA A 166 -21.79 -11.45 -0.44
CA ALA A 166 -21.63 -12.38 0.67
C ALA A 166 -22.40 -13.69 0.43
N LYS A 167 -21.79 -14.81 0.81
CA LYS A 167 -22.38 -16.16 0.74
C LYS A 167 -22.10 -16.88 2.05
N GLY A 168 -23.13 -17.49 2.64
CA GLY A 168 -22.99 -18.21 3.93
C GLY A 168 -22.46 -17.33 5.07
N GLY A 169 -22.81 -16.05 5.08
CA GLY A 169 -22.33 -15.09 6.09
C GLY A 169 -20.88 -14.64 5.93
N ARG A 170 -20.21 -15.00 4.82
CA ARG A 170 -18.83 -14.59 4.52
C ARG A 170 -18.80 -13.69 3.28
N VAL A 171 -17.97 -12.66 3.33
CA VAL A 171 -17.69 -11.81 2.16
C VAL A 171 -16.93 -12.64 1.12
N THR A 172 -17.43 -12.68 -0.10
CA THR A 172 -16.85 -13.40 -1.25
C THR A 172 -16.37 -12.47 -2.36
N ARG A 173 -16.76 -11.20 -2.29
CA ARG A 173 -16.29 -10.14 -3.17
C ARG A 173 -16.33 -8.83 -2.40
N PHE A 174 -15.27 -8.06 -2.49
CA PHE A 174 -15.25 -6.66 -2.08
C PHE A 174 -14.41 -5.91 -3.11
N GLU A 175 -15.00 -4.88 -3.72
CA GLU A 175 -14.32 -3.99 -4.65
C GLU A 175 -14.77 -2.57 -4.32
N LEU A 176 -13.83 -1.63 -4.24
CA LEU A 176 -14.13 -0.21 -4.12
C LEU A 176 -13.10 0.61 -4.87
N LEU A 177 -13.54 1.30 -5.92
CA LEU A 177 -12.78 2.27 -6.66
C LEU A 177 -13.14 3.68 -6.17
N LEU A 178 -12.14 4.44 -5.77
CA LEU A 178 -12.21 5.87 -5.55
C LEU A 178 -11.45 6.57 -6.67
N LYS A 179 -12.14 7.35 -7.49
CA LYS A 179 -11.54 8.16 -8.55
C LYS A 179 -11.53 9.61 -8.12
N GLY A 180 -10.35 10.20 -8.00
CA GLY A 180 -10.19 11.54 -7.49
C GLY A 180 -8.84 12.15 -7.82
N TRP A 181 -8.23 12.76 -6.82
CA TRP A 181 -7.07 13.61 -6.98
C TRP A 181 -5.96 13.18 -6.02
N GLY A 182 -4.87 12.64 -6.57
CA GLY A 182 -3.68 12.23 -5.84
C GLY A 182 -2.82 13.42 -5.42
N ARG A 183 -2.20 13.31 -4.26
CA ARG A 183 -1.26 14.29 -3.71
C ARG A 183 0.15 13.73 -3.70
N ARG A 184 1.13 14.63 -3.76
CA ARG A 184 2.53 14.26 -3.63
C ARG A 184 2.79 13.67 -2.25
N VAL A 185 3.50 12.55 -2.23
CA VAL A 185 3.95 11.91 -0.99
C VAL A 185 5.46 11.78 -1.03
N GLU A 186 6.13 12.47 -0.11
CA GLU A 186 7.59 12.49 0.01
C GLU A 186 8.11 11.44 1.01
N ASP A 187 7.52 10.25 1.00
CA ASP A 187 8.06 9.09 1.73
C ASP A 187 9.06 8.36 0.83
N HIS A 188 10.23 8.03 1.37
CA HIS A 188 11.40 7.44 0.69
C HIS A 188 11.10 6.17 -0.15
N GLY A 189 10.50 6.31 -1.34
CA GLY A 189 10.30 5.27 -2.35
C GLY A 189 9.02 4.43 -2.25
N PHE A 190 8.28 4.50 -1.13
CA PHE A 190 7.10 3.66 -0.92
C PHE A 190 5.81 4.21 -1.54
N SER A 191 5.81 5.48 -1.97
CA SER A 191 4.63 6.16 -2.50
C SER A 191 4.37 5.91 -3.99
N ALA A 192 5.28 5.20 -4.67
CA ALA A 192 5.18 4.85 -6.09
C ALA A 192 4.85 6.09 -6.94
N CYS A 193 3.82 6.02 -7.78
CA CYS A 193 3.41 7.13 -8.65
C CYS A 193 3.09 8.45 -7.94
N LEU A 194 2.81 8.45 -6.64
CA LEU A 194 2.58 9.69 -5.89
C LEU A 194 3.87 10.48 -5.63
N SER A 195 5.05 9.87 -5.78
CA SER A 195 6.33 10.57 -5.65
C SER A 195 6.50 11.67 -6.71
N VAL A 196 5.90 11.53 -7.89
CA VAL A 196 6.14 12.45 -9.02
C VAL A 196 5.09 13.56 -9.14
N VAL A 197 4.06 13.53 -8.31
CA VAL A 197 3.01 14.56 -8.32
C VAL A 197 3.63 15.93 -7.98
N PRO A 198 3.25 17.01 -8.68
CA PRO A 198 3.65 18.37 -8.30
C PRO A 198 3.32 18.71 -6.85
N LYS A 199 4.18 19.49 -6.18
CA LYS A 199 3.95 19.87 -4.77
C LYS A 199 2.64 20.64 -4.58
N ASP A 200 2.39 21.57 -5.49
CA ASP A 200 1.33 22.57 -5.35
C ASP A 200 0.07 22.24 -6.16
N ALA A 201 0.09 21.14 -6.93
CA ALA A 201 -1.02 20.75 -7.78
C ALA A 201 -1.33 19.25 -7.63
N PRO A 202 -2.59 18.89 -7.32
CA PRO A 202 -2.98 17.49 -7.33
C PRO A 202 -3.06 16.96 -8.76
N ALA A 203 -2.92 15.64 -8.90
CA ALA A 203 -3.04 14.93 -10.18
C ALA A 203 -4.24 13.98 -10.17
N PRO A 204 -4.89 13.70 -11.31
CA PRO A 204 -5.91 12.65 -11.37
C PRO A 204 -5.35 11.31 -10.88
N ALA A 205 -6.07 10.65 -9.97
CA ALA A 205 -5.65 9.38 -9.39
C ALA A 205 -6.83 8.45 -9.12
N ALA A 206 -6.53 7.17 -9.06
CA ALA A 206 -7.44 6.14 -8.59
C ALA A 206 -6.84 5.42 -7.38
N LEU A 207 -7.68 5.11 -6.41
CA LEU A 207 -7.40 4.25 -5.26
C LEU A 207 -8.41 3.11 -5.28
N PHE A 208 -7.94 1.87 -5.26
CA PHE A 208 -8.76 0.68 -5.38
C PHE A 208 -8.53 -0.25 -4.19
N PHE A 209 -9.63 -0.75 -3.62
CA PHE A 209 -9.65 -1.77 -2.59
C PHE A 209 -10.29 -3.03 -3.16
N GLU A 210 -9.64 -4.18 -2.97
CA GLU A 210 -10.12 -5.46 -3.47
C GLU A 210 -9.92 -6.55 -2.43
N LEU A 211 -10.87 -7.48 -2.30
CA LEU A 211 -10.70 -8.67 -1.47
C LEU A 211 -9.50 -9.48 -1.95
N ALA A 212 -8.52 -9.72 -1.08
CA ALA A 212 -7.46 -10.69 -1.35
C ALA A 212 -8.07 -12.09 -1.45
N ASP A 213 -7.59 -12.92 -2.39
CA ASP A 213 -8.19 -14.21 -2.78
C ASP A 213 -8.72 -15.00 -1.56
N PRO A 214 -10.04 -15.32 -1.51
CA PRO A 214 -10.65 -16.04 -0.40
C PRO A 214 -10.11 -17.47 -0.20
N ALA A 215 -9.27 -17.99 -1.09
CA ALA A 215 -8.62 -19.29 -0.95
C ALA A 215 -7.45 -19.31 0.07
N GLU A 216 -6.94 -18.15 0.52
CA GLU A 216 -5.84 -18.06 1.50
C GLU A 216 -6.29 -17.78 2.95
N GLY A 217 -7.59 -17.93 3.25
CA GLY A 217 -8.19 -17.73 4.58
C GLY A 217 -8.58 -19.01 5.31
#